data_AF-A0A1B6GNT9-F1
#
_entry.id   AF-A0A1B6GNT9-F1
#
_cell.length_a   1.000
_cell.length_b   1.000
_cell.length_c   1.000
_cell.angle_alpha   90.00
_cell.angle_beta   90.00
_cell.angle_gamma   90.00
#
_symmetry.space_group_name_H-M   'P 1'
#
loop_
_entity.id
_entity.type
_entity.pdbx_description
1 polymer ?
#
loop_
_entity_poly.entity_id
_entity_poly.type
_entity_poly.pdbx_seq_one_letter_code
_entity_poly.pdbx_strand_id
1 'polypeptide(L)'
;ETDSYGNEILKTARPLPVAYLLVNVPTSTPLQPQFTFTAFGERNNWINKKSFPVENRLLDGHLQGFDALKNYLEQFGPQDSFLDVMSDFHLLIYIATMDMLPMLREMDELFEAILSRNEPLLRKWQRSPSWATVEQLLSASNNSPPISRRGSSTSSSMESNQ
;
A
#
# COMPACT_ATOMS: atom_id res chain seq x y z
N GLU A 1 31.39 29.31 16.39
CA GLU A 1 30.81 30.64 16.07
C GLU A 1 31.89 31.41 15.33
N THR A 2 31.54 32.19 14.31
CA THR A 2 32.50 33.07 13.63
C THR A 2 32.30 34.50 14.08
N ASP A 3 33.37 35.25 14.32
CA ASP A 3 33.26 36.69 14.58
C ASP A 3 32.78 37.44 13.33
N SER A 4 32.60 38.77 13.45
CA SER A 4 32.26 39.65 12.32
C SER A 4 33.31 39.68 11.20
N TYR A 5 34.48 39.08 11.42
CA TYR A 5 35.59 38.98 10.48
C TYR A 5 35.75 37.57 9.89
N GLY A 6 34.89 36.61 10.26
CA GLY A 6 34.91 35.24 9.75
C GLY A 6 35.90 34.30 10.46
N ASN A 7 36.51 34.72 11.58
CA ASN A 7 37.42 33.86 12.35
C ASN A 7 36.65 32.91 13.26
N GLU A 8 37.11 31.66 13.36
CA GLU A 8 36.51 30.68 14.27
C GLU A 8 36.83 31.00 15.75
N ILE A 9 35.78 31.15 16.56
CA ILE A 9 35.90 31.38 18.00
C ILE A 9 35.46 30.12 18.77
N LEU A 10 36.30 29.68 19.70
CA LEU A 10 35.98 28.65 20.69
C LEU A 10 35.15 29.28 21.82
N LYS A 11 33.94 28.77 22.04
CA LYS A 11 33.02 29.25 23.09
C LYS A 11 32.64 28.09 24.01
N THR A 12 32.39 28.39 25.29
CA THR A 12 31.89 27.40 26.25
C THR A 12 30.56 26.85 25.76
N ALA A 13 30.50 25.53 25.59
CA ALA A 13 29.39 24.83 24.95
C ALA A 13 28.14 24.66 25.86
N ARG A 14 27.93 25.47 26.91
CA ARG A 14 26.84 25.26 27.86
C ARG A 14 25.88 26.46 27.95
N PRO A 15 24.57 26.25 27.70
CA PRO A 15 23.97 25.07 27.07
C PRO A 15 24.32 25.00 25.57
N LEU A 16 24.56 23.79 25.04
CA LEU A 16 24.93 23.61 23.63
C LEU A 16 23.69 23.79 22.75
N PRO A 17 23.68 24.72 21.78
CA PRO A 17 22.54 24.86 20.88
C PRO A 17 22.43 23.67 19.91
N VAL A 18 21.23 23.11 19.75
CA VAL A 18 20.97 21.96 18.86
C VAL A 18 21.33 22.21 17.40
N ALA A 19 21.32 23.47 16.95
CA ALA A 19 21.69 23.84 15.58
C ALA A 19 23.13 23.42 15.22
N TYR A 20 24.04 23.32 16.19
CA TYR A 20 25.41 22.82 15.98
C TYR A 20 25.47 21.30 15.75
N LEU A 21 24.37 20.58 15.97
CA LEU A 21 24.25 19.14 15.75
C LEU A 21 23.57 18.81 14.42
N LEU A 22 23.15 19.82 13.66
CA LEU A 22 22.36 19.65 12.42
C LEU A 22 23.18 20.06 11.19
N VAL A 23 22.94 19.35 10.10
CA VAL A 23 23.49 19.69 8.77
C VAL A 23 22.34 19.86 7.81
N ASN A 24 22.40 20.93 7.00
CA ASN A 24 21.43 21.17 5.95
C ASN A 24 21.76 20.30 4.73
N VAL A 25 20.76 19.54 4.26
CA VAL A 25 20.85 18.72 3.05
C VAL A 25 19.87 19.30 2.02
N PRO A 26 20.31 19.64 0.80
CA PRO A 26 19.40 20.12 -0.25
C PRO A 26 18.44 19.00 -0.69
N THR A 27 17.19 19.35 -0.93
CA THR A 27 16.15 18.43 -1.40
C THR A 27 15.52 18.96 -2.69
N SER A 28 15.35 18.10 -3.69
CA SER A 28 14.65 18.45 -4.94
C SER A 28 14.00 17.22 -5.57
N THR A 29 13.18 17.46 -6.59
CA THR A 29 12.67 16.44 -7.50
C THR A 29 13.35 16.58 -8.86
N PRO A 30 13.52 15.49 -9.63
CA PRO A 30 14.10 15.57 -10.96
C PRO A 30 13.20 16.43 -11.88
N LEU A 31 13.84 17.18 -12.80
CA LEU A 31 13.12 18.03 -13.76
C LEU A 31 12.11 17.25 -14.61
N GLN A 32 12.52 16.06 -15.03
CA GLN A 32 11.64 15.05 -15.61
C GLN A 32 11.37 13.98 -14.56
N PRO A 33 10.12 13.89 -14.06
CA PRO A 33 9.76 12.91 -13.05
C PRO A 33 10.02 11.46 -13.51
N GLN A 34 10.88 10.74 -12.77
CA GLN A 34 11.15 9.31 -12.98
C GLN A 34 10.49 8.52 -11.86
N PHE A 35 9.70 7.50 -12.23
CA PHE A 35 8.93 6.72 -11.26
C PHE A 35 9.24 5.24 -11.36
N THR A 36 9.61 4.65 -10.23
CA THR A 36 9.62 3.20 -10.07
C THR A 36 8.20 2.68 -9.82
N PHE A 37 7.46 3.35 -8.94
CA PHE A 37 6.08 2.99 -8.59
C PHE A 37 5.05 3.83 -9.34
N THR A 38 3.88 3.26 -9.55
CA THR A 38 2.80 3.89 -10.31
C THR A 38 2.25 5.10 -9.58
N ALA A 39 2.24 6.24 -10.28
CA ALA A 39 1.55 7.43 -9.81
C ALA A 39 0.08 7.37 -10.25
N PHE A 40 -0.83 7.20 -9.29
CA PHE A 40 -2.27 7.21 -9.54
C PHE A 40 -2.75 8.61 -9.95
N GLY A 41 -3.54 8.68 -11.02
CA GLY A 41 -4.15 9.93 -11.49
C GLY A 41 -4.34 9.99 -13.00
N GLU A 42 -4.12 11.16 -13.58
CA GLU A 42 -4.37 11.40 -15.00
C GLU A 42 -3.39 10.66 -15.93
N ARG A 43 -2.15 10.42 -15.48
CA ARG A 43 -1.08 9.86 -16.32
C ARG A 43 -1.38 8.45 -16.83
N ASN A 44 -2.04 7.64 -16.02
CA ASN A 44 -2.44 6.27 -16.32
C ASN A 44 -3.94 6.15 -16.61
N ASN A 45 -4.65 7.27 -16.83
CA ASN A 45 -6.10 7.30 -17.01
C ASN A 45 -6.87 6.64 -15.84
N TRP A 46 -6.34 6.77 -14.62
CA TRP A 46 -6.89 6.17 -13.40
C TRP A 46 -7.48 7.21 -12.46
N ILE A 47 -8.28 8.12 -13.01
CA ILE A 47 -8.89 9.26 -12.29
C ILE A 47 -9.78 8.78 -11.12
N ASN A 48 -10.45 7.64 -11.29
CA ASN A 48 -11.38 7.08 -10.31
C ASN A 48 -10.81 5.87 -9.54
N LYS A 49 -9.54 5.52 -9.76
CA LYS A 49 -8.91 4.39 -9.06
C LYS A 49 -8.03 4.89 -7.93
N LYS A 50 -7.89 4.08 -6.89
CA LYS A 50 -7.19 4.39 -5.66
C LYS A 50 -5.96 3.51 -5.51
N SER A 51 -4.88 4.09 -5.02
CA SER A 51 -3.69 3.35 -4.60
C SER A 51 -4.01 2.41 -3.45
N PHE A 52 -3.14 1.43 -3.23
CA PHE A 52 -3.28 0.52 -2.11
C PHE A 52 -3.21 1.29 -0.76
N PRO A 53 -3.98 0.91 0.27
CA PRO A 53 -3.93 1.58 1.56
C PRO A 53 -2.53 1.55 2.16
N VAL A 54 -2.04 2.70 2.62
CA VAL A 54 -0.72 2.84 3.26
C VAL A 54 -0.70 2.16 4.64
N GLU A 55 0.38 1.46 4.96
CA GLU A 55 0.60 0.79 6.24
C GLU A 55 0.61 1.76 7.44
N ASN A 56 0.31 1.24 8.62
CA ASN A 56 0.34 1.98 9.90
C ASN A 56 -0.57 3.22 9.97
N ARG A 57 -1.62 3.27 9.14
CA ARG A 57 -2.61 4.38 9.12
C ARG A 57 -4.03 3.90 9.46
N LEU A 58 -4.14 2.99 10.42
CA LEU A 58 -5.44 2.44 10.85
C LEU A 58 -6.40 3.55 11.33
N LEU A 59 -5.89 4.57 12.01
CA LEU A 59 -6.68 5.71 12.48
C LEU A 59 -7.27 6.56 11.34
N ASP A 60 -6.66 6.51 10.14
CA ASP A 60 -7.12 7.21 8.94
C ASP A 60 -8.03 6.31 8.08
N GLY A 61 -8.39 5.12 8.55
CA GLY A 61 -9.20 4.15 7.82
C GLY A 61 -8.44 3.35 6.77
N HIS A 62 -7.10 3.43 6.75
CA HIS A 62 -6.25 2.61 5.87
C HIS A 62 -6.07 1.22 6.47
N LEU A 63 -7.11 0.40 6.37
CA LEU A 63 -7.05 -1.00 6.78
C LEU A 63 -6.42 -1.84 5.67
N GLN A 64 -5.22 -2.36 5.92
CA GLN A 64 -4.61 -3.38 5.08
C GLN A 64 -5.13 -4.75 5.50
N GLY A 65 -5.68 -5.50 4.56
CA GLY A 65 -6.23 -6.82 4.78
C GLY A 65 -6.63 -7.45 3.45
N PHE A 66 -7.11 -8.69 3.49
CA PHE A 66 -7.42 -9.41 2.26
C PHE A 66 -8.54 -8.75 1.46
N ASP A 67 -9.52 -8.13 2.15
CA ASP A 67 -10.56 -7.32 1.52
C ASP A 67 -9.98 -6.08 0.82
N ALA A 68 -8.92 -5.47 1.35
CA ALA A 68 -8.25 -4.34 0.71
C ALA A 68 -7.51 -4.77 -0.56
N LEU A 69 -6.85 -5.93 -0.55
CA LEU A 69 -6.24 -6.54 -1.74
C LEU A 69 -7.27 -6.80 -2.84
N LYS A 70 -8.40 -7.40 -2.45
CA LYS A 70 -9.51 -7.66 -3.35
C LYS A 70 -10.06 -6.37 -3.96
N ASN A 71 -10.49 -5.43 -3.12
CA ASN A 71 -11.04 -4.15 -3.57
C ASN A 71 -10.03 -3.36 -4.41
N TYR A 72 -8.73 -3.51 -4.15
CA TYR A 72 -7.69 -2.92 -4.98
C TYR A 72 -7.67 -3.54 -6.38
N LEU A 73 -7.53 -4.87 -6.48
CA LEU A 73 -7.42 -5.57 -7.77
C LEU A 73 -8.69 -5.47 -8.62
N GLU A 74 -9.88 -5.46 -8.01
CA GLU A 74 -11.17 -5.34 -8.70
C GLU A 74 -11.37 -3.99 -9.41
N GLN A 75 -10.57 -2.96 -9.08
CA GLN A 75 -10.60 -1.67 -9.79
C GLN A 75 -10.01 -1.73 -11.20
N PHE A 76 -9.26 -2.78 -11.52
CA PHE A 76 -8.51 -2.90 -12.76
C PHE A 76 -9.14 -3.94 -13.67
N GLY A 77 -9.36 -3.54 -14.93
CA GLY A 77 -9.89 -4.39 -15.97
C GLY A 77 -8.81 -4.96 -16.89
N PRO A 78 -9.20 -5.76 -17.90
CA PRO A 78 -8.26 -6.39 -18.83
C PRO A 78 -7.41 -5.42 -19.66
N GLN A 79 -7.82 -4.16 -19.76
CA GLN A 79 -7.12 -3.12 -20.51
C GLN A 79 -6.04 -2.41 -19.69
N ASP A 80 -6.04 -2.60 -18.37
CA ASP A 80 -5.06 -1.98 -17.49
C ASP A 80 -3.77 -2.79 -17.48
N SER A 81 -2.64 -2.08 -17.54
CA SER A 81 -1.31 -2.69 -17.43
C SER A 81 -1.15 -3.33 -16.07
N PHE A 82 -1.10 -4.67 -16.02
CA PHE A 82 -0.85 -5.41 -14.79
C PHE A 82 0.50 -5.01 -14.15
N LEU A 83 1.46 -4.57 -14.98
CA LEU A 83 2.73 -4.04 -14.49
C LEU A 83 2.53 -2.77 -13.67
N ASP A 84 1.70 -1.85 -14.14
CA ASP A 84 1.42 -0.62 -13.39
C ASP A 84 0.57 -0.91 -12.14
N VAL A 85 -0.32 -1.91 -12.19
CA VAL A 85 -1.10 -2.34 -11.03
C VAL A 85 -0.21 -2.92 -9.93
N MET A 86 0.75 -3.77 -10.31
CA MET A 86 1.68 -4.41 -9.36
C MET A 86 2.81 -3.48 -8.91
N SER A 87 3.08 -2.40 -9.65
CA SER A 87 4.06 -1.37 -9.30
C SER A 87 3.55 -0.40 -8.23
N ASP A 88 2.80 -0.87 -7.23
CA ASP A 88 2.40 -0.10 -6.05
C ASP A 88 3.23 -0.58 -4.85
N PHE A 89 3.98 0.34 -4.24
CA PHE A 89 4.89 -0.01 -3.13
C PHE A 89 4.15 -0.59 -1.92
N HIS A 90 3.00 -0.02 -1.56
CA HIS A 90 2.25 -0.44 -0.38
C HIS A 90 1.58 -1.80 -0.61
N LEU A 91 1.14 -2.05 -1.86
CA LEU A 91 0.69 -3.38 -2.27
C LEU A 91 1.82 -4.42 -2.13
N LEU A 92 3.03 -4.10 -2.59
CA LEU A 92 4.16 -5.04 -2.52
C LEU A 92 4.56 -5.35 -1.07
N ILE A 93 4.56 -4.35 -0.19
CA ILE A 93 4.77 -4.57 1.26
C ILE A 93 3.70 -5.51 1.80
N TYR A 94 2.43 -5.24 1.50
CA TYR A 94 1.33 -6.08 1.97
C TYR A 94 1.45 -7.52 1.47
N ILE A 95 1.73 -7.74 0.19
CA ILE A 95 1.92 -9.08 -0.37
C ILE A 95 3.11 -9.80 0.27
N ALA A 96 4.21 -9.08 0.52
CA ALA A 96 5.38 -9.63 1.19
C ALA A 96 5.09 -10.05 2.64
N THR A 97 4.19 -9.34 3.33
CA THR A 97 3.96 -9.47 4.78
C THR A 97 2.61 -10.05 5.16
N MET A 98 1.74 -10.40 4.21
CA MET A 98 0.41 -10.92 4.53
C MET A 98 0.49 -12.26 5.25
N ASP A 99 -0.23 -12.36 6.38
CA ASP A 99 -0.24 -13.56 7.21
C ASP A 99 -0.95 -14.75 6.55
N MET A 100 -1.94 -14.49 5.69
CA MET A 100 -2.73 -15.54 5.04
C MET A 100 -1.89 -16.40 4.09
N LEU A 101 -1.02 -15.77 3.31
CA LEU A 101 -0.13 -16.44 2.36
C LEU A 101 1.17 -15.64 2.24
N PRO A 102 2.19 -15.90 3.07
CA PRO A 102 3.45 -15.17 3.02
C PRO A 102 4.13 -15.37 1.67
N MET A 103 4.18 -14.32 0.84
CA MET A 103 4.70 -14.42 -0.54
C MET A 103 6.12 -13.91 -0.70
N LEU A 104 6.76 -13.34 0.33
CA LEU A 104 8.07 -12.69 0.20
C LEU A 104 9.12 -13.53 -0.55
N ARG A 105 9.16 -14.85 -0.33
CA ARG A 105 10.10 -15.78 -0.99
C ARG A 105 9.86 -15.97 -2.48
N GLU A 106 8.66 -15.65 -2.95
CA GLU A 106 8.19 -15.82 -4.32
C GLU A 106 8.22 -14.49 -5.09
N MET A 107 8.73 -13.40 -4.50
CA MET A 107 8.67 -12.05 -5.06
C MET A 107 9.93 -11.61 -5.82
N ASP A 108 11.01 -12.38 -5.81
CA ASP A 108 12.25 -11.99 -6.50
C ASP A 108 12.01 -11.74 -8.01
N GLU A 109 11.33 -12.66 -8.69
CA GLU A 109 10.97 -12.49 -10.12
C GLU A 109 10.02 -11.30 -10.34
N LEU A 110 9.12 -11.02 -9.39
CA LEU A 110 8.21 -9.88 -9.45
C LEU A 110 8.97 -8.56 -9.34
N PHE A 111 9.89 -8.45 -8.38
CA PHE A 111 10.69 -7.25 -8.18
C PHE A 111 11.59 -6.98 -9.38
N GLU A 112 12.23 -8.02 -9.93
CA GLU A 112 13.03 -7.88 -11.15
C GLU A 112 12.16 -7.39 -12.32
N ALA A 113 10.96 -7.95 -12.49
CA ALA A 113 10.05 -7.54 -13.56
C ALA A 113 9.61 -6.07 -13.43
N ILE A 114 9.32 -5.60 -12.21
CA ILE A 114 8.93 -4.21 -11.95
C ILE A 114 10.11 -3.26 -12.19
N LEU A 115 11.30 -3.58 -11.63
CA LEU A 115 12.50 -2.75 -11.76
C LEU A 115 12.96 -2.61 -13.22
N SER A 116 12.90 -3.70 -13.98
CA SER A 116 13.30 -3.73 -15.39
C SER A 116 12.17 -3.36 -16.36
N ARG A 117 10.95 -3.08 -15.86
CA ARG A 117 9.74 -2.87 -16.66
C ARG A 117 9.48 -4.01 -17.67
N ASN A 118 9.78 -5.25 -17.29
CA ASN A 118 9.72 -6.44 -18.14
C ASN A 118 8.35 -7.16 -18.00
N GLU A 119 7.40 -6.80 -18.86
CA GLU A 119 6.09 -7.45 -18.85
C GLU A 119 6.09 -8.96 -19.11
N PRO A 120 6.92 -9.52 -20.03
CA PRO A 120 7.01 -10.97 -20.17
C PRO A 120 7.38 -11.70 -18.87
N LEU A 121 8.36 -11.17 -18.12
CA LEU A 121 8.75 -11.73 -16.83
C LEU A 121 7.62 -11.62 -15.80
N LEU A 122 6.92 -10.47 -15.77
CA LEU A 122 5.76 -10.29 -14.91
C LEU A 122 4.63 -11.29 -15.24
N ARG A 123 4.34 -11.51 -16.52
CA ARG A 123 3.32 -12.50 -16.95
C ARG A 123 3.69 -13.93 -16.57
N LYS A 124 5.00 -14.25 -16.55
CA LYS A 124 5.47 -15.54 -16.04
C LYS A 124 5.19 -15.66 -14.54
N TRP A 125 5.52 -14.64 -13.76
CA TRP A 125 5.24 -14.60 -12.32
C TRP A 125 3.74 -14.66 -12.00
N GLN A 126 2.91 -13.96 -12.77
CA GLN A 126 1.44 -13.99 -12.62
C GLN A 126 0.86 -15.40 -12.82
N ARG A 127 1.53 -16.27 -13.60
CA ARG A 127 1.12 -17.66 -13.79
C ARG A 127 1.72 -18.62 -12.76
N SER A 128 2.43 -18.11 -11.76
CA SER A 128 3.02 -18.94 -10.70
C SER A 128 1.95 -19.62 -9.86
N PRO A 129 2.21 -20.84 -9.33
CA PRO A 129 1.27 -21.52 -8.44
C PRO A 129 0.94 -20.70 -7.18
N SER A 130 1.94 -19.97 -6.67
CA SER A 130 1.83 -19.10 -5.50
C SER A 130 0.81 -17.98 -5.74
N TRP A 131 0.89 -17.29 -6.88
CA TRP A 131 -0.08 -16.27 -7.25
C TRP A 131 -1.46 -16.85 -7.61
N ALA A 132 -1.50 -17.99 -8.31
CA ALA A 132 -2.75 -18.68 -8.61
C ALA A 132 -3.55 -19.03 -7.34
N THR A 133 -2.86 -19.33 -6.24
CA THR A 133 -3.50 -19.54 -4.92
C THR A 133 -4.14 -18.26 -4.39
N VAL A 134 -3.49 -17.10 -4.54
CA VAL A 134 -4.08 -15.80 -4.19
C VAL A 134 -5.34 -15.54 -5.01
N GLU A 135 -5.30 -15.75 -6.33
CA GLU A 135 -6.44 -15.57 -7.22
C GLU A 135 -7.62 -16.49 -6.86
N GLN A 136 -7.35 -17.73 -6.45
CA GLN A 136 -8.37 -18.65 -5.95
C GLN A 136 -9.00 -18.17 -4.63
N LEU A 137 -8.19 -17.68 -3.69
CA LEU A 137 -8.68 -17.15 -2.42
C LEU A 137 -9.52 -15.88 -2.62
N LEU A 138 -9.09 -15.00 -3.53
CA LEU A 138 -9.85 -13.82 -3.94
C LEU A 138 -11.21 -14.23 -4.53
N SER A 139 -11.22 -15.23 -5.42
CA SER A 139 -12.45 -15.76 -6.02
C SER A 139 -13.38 -16.41 -4.99
N ALA A 140 -12.84 -17.15 -4.02
CA ALA A 140 -13.63 -17.77 -2.96
C ALA A 140 -14.28 -16.74 -2.02
N SER A 141 -13.59 -15.63 -1.75
CA SER A 141 -14.12 -14.53 -0.91
C SER A 141 -15.37 -13.87 -1.51
N ASN A 142 -15.58 -13.96 -2.84
CA ASN A 142 -16.75 -13.41 -3.53
C ASN A 142 -18.04 -14.20 -3.27
N ASN A 143 -17.95 -15.46 -2.82
CA ASN A 143 -19.09 -16.36 -2.67
C ASN A 143 -19.62 -16.48 -1.23
N SER A 144 -19.19 -15.64 -0.29
CA SER A 144 -19.77 -15.67 1.07
C SER A 144 -21.20 -15.08 1.06
N PRO A 145 -22.24 -15.85 1.42
CA PRO A 145 -23.59 -15.32 1.51
C PRO A 145 -23.68 -14.29 2.65
N PRO A 146 -24.53 -13.25 2.52
CA PRO A 146 -24.71 -12.29 3.59
C PRO A 146 -25.19 -13.03 4.84
N ILE A 147 -24.45 -12.86 5.95
CA ILE A 147 -24.90 -13.26 7.28
C ILE A 147 -26.25 -12.58 7.51
N SER A 148 -27.32 -13.34 7.32
CA SER A 148 -28.67 -12.94 7.67
C SER A 148 -28.68 -12.84 9.19
N ARG A 149 -28.66 -11.60 9.71
CA ARG A 149 -28.91 -11.32 11.13
C ARG A 149 -30.30 -11.84 11.47
N ARG A 150 -30.37 -13.10 11.91
CA ARG A 150 -31.57 -13.77 12.40
C ARG A 150 -31.65 -13.49 13.89
N GLY A 151 -32.59 -12.63 14.28
CA GLY A 151 -32.81 -12.28 15.67
C GLY A 151 -33.80 -11.14 15.88
N SER A 152 -34.90 -11.12 15.13
CA SER A 152 -36.07 -10.32 15.51
C SER A 152 -36.75 -10.99 16.70
N SER A 153 -36.47 -10.54 17.91
CA SER A 153 -37.28 -10.87 19.08
C SER A 153 -38.59 -10.08 19.01
N THR A 154 -39.61 -10.70 18.41
CA THR A 154 -41.01 -10.35 18.57
C THR A 154 -41.37 -10.44 20.06
N SER A 155 -41.54 -9.30 20.73
CA SER A 155 -42.21 -9.22 22.03
C SER A 155 -43.72 -9.31 21.80
N SER A 156 -44.28 -10.51 21.99
CA SER A 156 -45.72 -10.73 22.02
C SER A 156 -46.33 -10.10 23.27
N SER A 157 -47.23 -9.14 23.06
CA SER A 157 -48.18 -8.64 24.04
C SER A 157 -48.98 -9.80 24.65
N MET A 158 -49.05 -9.87 25.97
CA MET A 158 -50.04 -10.66 26.68
C MET A 158 -51.00 -9.71 27.41
N GLU A 159 -52.25 -9.74 26.97
CA GLU A 159 -53.43 -9.21 27.64
C GLU A 159 -53.54 -9.76 29.06
N SER A 160 -53.73 -8.87 30.04
CA SER A 160 -54.26 -9.22 31.35
C SER A 160 -55.66 -8.62 31.47
N ASN A 161 -56.65 -9.48 31.30
CA ASN A 161 -58.05 -9.20 31.61
C ASN A 161 -58.40 -10.00 32.87
N GLN A 162 -58.40 -9.33 34.03
CA GLN A 162 -59.13 -9.67 35.24
C GLN A 162 -58.97 -8.56 36.29
#